data_AF-F9XLN2-F1
#
_entry.id   AF-F9XLN2-F1
#
_cell.length_a   1.000
_cell.length_b   1.000
_cell.length_c   1.000
_cell.angle_alpha   90.00
_cell.angle_beta   90.00
_cell.angle_gamma   90.00
#
_symmetry.space_group_name_H-M   'P 1'
#
loop_
_entity.id
_entity.type
_entity.pdbx_description
1 polymer ?
#
loop_
_entity_poly.entity_id
_entity_poly.type
_entity_poly.pdbx_seq_one_letter_code
_entity_poly.pdbx_strand_id
1 'polypeptide(L)'
;MPDFASHDYWDTRFTKDRTPFDWLIPATALRDVATDVVDDADALHNAQVLHIGCGTSDASILRDMVENPAQVHNIDFSSAAIEAASERETNILSKSKAPDVTNVSQDQEQWVQSKLTNMRWSCMDLLSLDSTLDLLQRQEEEAGRLFDLVLDKSTSDSISCGANRLIYLPYPLSPNGWTRRILQGGAHHSAEVHPLHVLAVHLAALTTPKSGRWVVISYSEDRFPFLPPLPHSASTGLLDDSTIQAGFTHPNQLWTLETKEKIDLDANRDETLAQRRKRLSAGVVHRPKITHWLYVLRRTEALVTD
;
A
#
# COMPACT_ATOMS: atom_id res chain seq x y z
N MET A 1 0.99 -2.30 24.95
CA MET A 1 0.14 -2.29 23.74
C MET A 1 0.73 -3.28 22.75
N PRO A 2 -0.05 -3.85 21.82
CA PRO A 2 0.51 -4.67 20.75
C PRO A 2 1.56 -3.89 19.96
N ASP A 3 2.64 -4.57 19.55
CA ASP A 3 3.63 -4.00 18.64
C ASP A 3 3.11 -4.13 17.22
N PHE A 4 2.41 -3.10 16.76
CA PHE A 4 1.80 -3.11 15.44
C PHE A 4 2.82 -2.99 14.31
N ALA A 5 4.08 -2.63 14.56
CA ALA A 5 5.12 -2.65 13.52
C ALA A 5 5.84 -4.00 13.42
N SER A 6 5.61 -4.91 14.39
CA SER A 6 6.27 -6.21 14.44
C SER A 6 5.72 -7.18 13.41
N HIS A 7 6.61 -7.73 12.58
CA HIS A 7 6.32 -8.89 11.74
C HIS A 7 5.74 -10.05 12.56
N ASP A 8 6.40 -10.44 13.66
CA ASP A 8 6.01 -11.59 14.49
C ASP A 8 4.61 -11.45 15.08
N TYR A 9 4.23 -10.23 15.45
CA TYR A 9 2.87 -9.94 15.91
C TYR A 9 1.83 -10.30 14.84
N TRP A 10 2.02 -9.79 13.61
CA TRP A 10 1.10 -10.02 12.50
C TRP A 10 1.12 -11.46 12.02
N ASP A 11 2.30 -12.06 11.91
CA ASP A 11 2.43 -13.44 11.45
C ASP A 11 1.81 -14.43 12.45
N THR A 12 2.00 -14.20 13.75
CA THR A 12 1.31 -14.94 14.81
C THR A 12 -0.21 -14.77 14.71
N ARG A 13 -0.69 -13.56 14.44
CA ARG A 13 -2.13 -13.27 14.30
C ARG A 13 -2.71 -14.07 13.13
N PHE A 14 -2.13 -13.97 11.94
CA PHE A 14 -2.66 -14.59 10.72
C PHE A 14 -2.46 -16.11 10.70
N THR A 15 -1.43 -16.62 11.38
CA THR A 15 -1.28 -18.07 11.63
C THR A 15 -2.41 -18.60 12.51
N LYS A 16 -2.81 -17.85 13.55
CA LYS A 16 -3.89 -18.25 14.47
C LYS A 16 -5.28 -18.13 13.83
N ASP A 17 -5.49 -17.11 13.01
CA ASP A 17 -6.77 -16.82 12.38
C ASP A 17 -6.57 -16.37 10.92
N ARG A 18 -6.93 -17.29 10.00
CA ARG A 18 -6.84 -17.10 8.55
C ARG A 18 -8.10 -16.47 7.96
N THR A 19 -9.11 -16.14 8.77
CA THR A 19 -10.35 -15.54 8.28
C THR A 19 -10.12 -14.11 7.78
N PRO A 20 -11.00 -13.59 6.90
CA PRO A 20 -10.90 -12.21 6.45
C PRO A 20 -10.89 -11.24 7.63
N PHE A 21 -9.88 -10.39 7.70
CA PHE A 21 -9.72 -9.42 8.77
C PHE A 21 -9.23 -8.06 8.25
N ASP A 22 -9.97 -7.02 8.62
CA ASP A 22 -9.64 -5.63 8.35
C ASP A 22 -9.23 -4.93 9.65
N TRP A 23 -7.95 -4.56 9.76
CA TRP A 23 -7.44 -3.87 10.94
C TRP A 23 -7.99 -2.44 11.08
N LEU A 24 -7.86 -1.63 10.03
CA LEU A 24 -8.21 -0.21 10.04
C LEU A 24 -9.42 0.07 9.17
N ILE A 25 -9.33 -0.36 7.90
CA ILE A 25 -10.33 -0.14 6.87
C ILE A 25 -10.46 -1.41 6.00
N PRO A 26 -11.65 -1.68 5.45
CA PRO A 26 -11.83 -2.74 4.48
C PRO A 26 -11.19 -2.37 3.15
N ALA A 27 -10.74 -3.39 2.39
CA ALA A 27 -10.21 -3.21 1.04
C ALA A 27 -11.23 -2.49 0.11
N THR A 28 -12.53 -2.62 0.37
CA THR A 28 -13.59 -1.88 -0.36
C THR A 28 -13.41 -0.36 -0.27
N ALA A 29 -13.01 0.17 0.89
CA ALA A 29 -12.80 1.61 1.04
C ALA A 29 -11.63 2.10 0.16
N LEU A 30 -10.57 1.30 0.00
CA LEU A 30 -9.48 1.62 -0.92
C LEU A 30 -9.93 1.57 -2.38
N ARG A 31 -10.76 0.58 -2.75
CA ARG A 31 -11.30 0.45 -4.11
C ARG A 31 -12.16 1.65 -4.49
N ASP A 32 -13.05 2.05 -3.59
CA ASP A 32 -13.95 3.18 -3.82
C ASP A 32 -13.14 4.47 -3.99
N VAL A 33 -12.21 4.75 -3.06
CA VAL A 33 -11.32 5.92 -3.16
C VAL A 33 -10.44 5.86 -4.41
N ALA A 34 -9.92 4.69 -4.78
CA ALA A 34 -9.10 4.57 -5.99
C ALA A 34 -9.90 4.88 -7.26
N THR A 35 -11.17 4.50 -7.30
CA THR A 35 -12.09 4.83 -8.40
C THR A 35 -12.35 6.33 -8.48
N ASP A 36 -12.44 7.00 -7.32
CA ASP A 36 -12.62 8.46 -7.26
C ASP A 36 -11.32 9.23 -7.57
N VAL A 37 -10.15 8.70 -7.21
CA VAL A 37 -8.85 9.35 -7.45
C VAL A 37 -8.37 9.19 -8.90
N VAL A 38 -8.78 8.11 -9.55
CA VAL A 38 -8.50 7.84 -10.96
C VAL A 38 -9.79 8.04 -11.75
N ASP A 39 -10.15 9.31 -11.98
CA ASP A 39 -11.38 9.72 -12.68
C ASP A 39 -11.55 9.08 -14.08
N ASP A 40 -10.44 8.69 -14.71
CA ASP A 40 -10.44 8.01 -15.99
C ASP A 40 -10.51 6.49 -15.79
N ALA A 41 -11.70 5.93 -16.01
CA ALA A 41 -11.96 4.50 -15.88
C ALA A 41 -11.07 3.64 -16.81
N ASP A 42 -10.74 4.13 -18.01
CA ASP A 42 -9.85 3.40 -18.91
C ASP A 42 -8.42 3.41 -18.38
N ALA A 43 -7.98 4.53 -17.78
CA ALA A 43 -6.70 4.59 -17.11
C ALA A 43 -6.63 3.63 -15.90
N LEU A 44 -7.69 3.54 -15.10
CA LEU A 44 -7.76 2.62 -13.96
C LEU A 44 -7.79 1.16 -14.42
N HIS A 45 -8.59 0.84 -15.44
CA HIS A 45 -8.62 -0.50 -16.03
C HIS A 45 -7.23 -0.95 -16.52
N ASN A 46 -6.45 -0.04 -17.08
CA ASN A 46 -5.11 -0.30 -17.58
C ASN A 46 -3.99 -0.09 -16.54
N ALA A 47 -4.30 0.27 -15.28
CA ALA A 47 -3.30 0.58 -14.27
C ALA A 47 -2.57 -0.67 -13.77
N GLN A 48 -1.27 -0.55 -13.48
CA GLN A 48 -0.56 -1.51 -12.62
C GLN A 48 -0.75 -1.10 -11.16
N VAL A 49 -1.31 -1.98 -10.34
CA VAL A 49 -1.71 -1.67 -8.96
C VAL A 49 -0.85 -2.45 -7.97
N LEU A 50 -0.17 -1.74 -7.07
CA LEU A 50 0.53 -2.32 -5.92
C LEU A 50 -0.34 -2.13 -4.67
N HIS A 51 -0.83 -3.21 -4.08
CA HIS A 51 -1.61 -3.18 -2.84
C HIS A 51 -0.75 -3.63 -1.66
N ILE A 52 -0.39 -2.69 -0.80
CA ILE A 52 0.56 -2.91 0.30
C ILE A 52 -0.14 -3.11 1.64
N GLY A 53 0.37 -4.06 2.43
CA GLY A 53 -0.22 -4.42 3.73
C GLY A 53 -1.58 -5.07 3.56
N CYS A 54 -1.73 -5.94 2.56
CA CYS A 54 -3.01 -6.53 2.22
C CYS A 54 -3.58 -7.37 3.37
N GLY A 55 -2.72 -7.92 4.23
CA GLY A 55 -3.09 -8.84 5.31
C GLY A 55 -3.97 -9.97 4.79
N THR A 56 -4.97 -10.36 5.60
CA THR A 56 -6.01 -11.30 5.18
C THR A 56 -7.28 -10.61 4.69
N SER A 57 -7.26 -9.30 4.39
CA SER A 57 -8.41 -8.54 3.90
C SER A 57 -9.03 -9.19 2.66
N ASP A 58 -10.31 -8.93 2.37
CA ASP A 58 -10.91 -9.43 1.14
C ASP A 58 -10.47 -8.60 -0.07
N ALA A 59 -9.27 -8.89 -0.60
CA ALA A 59 -8.71 -8.20 -1.75
C ALA A 59 -9.36 -8.60 -3.09
N SER A 60 -10.26 -9.59 -3.11
CA SER A 60 -10.94 -10.02 -4.35
C SER A 60 -11.73 -8.88 -5.00
N ILE A 61 -12.17 -7.91 -4.18
CA ILE A 61 -12.81 -6.67 -4.57
C ILE A 61 -11.97 -5.81 -5.53
N LEU A 62 -10.63 -5.92 -5.50
CA LEU A 62 -9.74 -5.12 -6.34
C LEU A 62 -9.66 -5.64 -7.77
N ARG A 63 -10.08 -6.91 -8.00
CA ARG A 63 -10.06 -7.56 -9.31
C ARG A 63 -10.92 -6.84 -10.36
N ASP A 64 -11.98 -6.19 -9.89
CA ASP A 64 -12.93 -5.49 -10.75
C ASP A 64 -12.46 -4.08 -11.15
N MET A 65 -11.41 -3.55 -10.49
CA MET A 65 -10.86 -2.24 -10.82
C MET A 65 -10.00 -2.25 -12.09
N VAL A 66 -9.46 -3.42 -12.44
CA VAL A 66 -8.49 -3.58 -13.53
C VAL A 66 -9.07 -4.48 -14.62
N GLU A 67 -8.54 -4.36 -15.84
CA GLU A 67 -8.93 -5.21 -16.95
C GLU A 67 -8.54 -6.68 -16.68
N ASN A 68 -7.27 -6.91 -16.37
CA ASN A 68 -6.69 -8.20 -16.02
C ASN A 68 -6.29 -8.22 -14.53
N PRO A 69 -6.82 -9.16 -13.71
CA PRO A 69 -6.46 -9.29 -12.30
C PRO A 69 -4.95 -9.41 -12.02
N ALA A 70 -4.15 -9.92 -12.95
CA ALA A 70 -2.69 -9.96 -12.80
C ALA A 70 -2.04 -8.56 -12.66
N GLN A 71 -2.75 -7.50 -13.02
CA GLN A 71 -2.32 -6.11 -12.81
C GLN A 71 -2.27 -5.72 -11.33
N VAL A 72 -2.95 -6.44 -10.44
CA VAL A 72 -2.91 -6.20 -8.99
C VAL A 72 -1.85 -7.09 -8.37
N HIS A 73 -0.86 -6.47 -7.72
CA HIS A 73 0.16 -7.14 -6.92
C HIS A 73 -0.08 -6.84 -5.44
N ASN A 74 -0.57 -7.85 -4.72
CA ASN A 74 -0.81 -7.79 -3.29
C ASN A 74 0.46 -8.20 -2.54
N ILE A 75 0.89 -7.37 -1.60
CA ILE A 75 2.05 -7.66 -0.77
C ILE A 75 1.79 -7.40 0.70
N ASP A 76 2.42 -8.23 1.52
CA ASP A 76 2.44 -8.15 2.98
C ASP A 76 3.76 -8.77 3.45
N PHE A 77 4.29 -8.34 4.58
CA PHE A 77 5.50 -8.92 5.13
C PHE A 77 5.26 -10.26 5.84
N SER A 78 4.01 -10.64 6.11
CA SER A 78 3.64 -11.90 6.75
C SER A 78 3.34 -12.96 5.69
N SER A 79 4.10 -14.05 5.70
CA SER A 79 3.84 -15.19 4.82
C SER A 79 2.49 -15.84 5.13
N ALA A 80 2.10 -15.92 6.40
CA ALA A 80 0.81 -16.48 6.80
C ALA A 80 -0.37 -15.68 6.21
N ALA A 81 -0.25 -14.35 6.11
CA ALA A 81 -1.25 -13.50 5.47
C ALA A 81 -1.37 -13.79 3.97
N ILE A 82 -0.22 -13.83 3.28
CA ILE A 82 -0.14 -14.05 1.83
C ILE A 82 -0.68 -15.43 1.45
N GLU A 83 -0.31 -16.48 2.18
CA GLU A 83 -0.84 -17.82 1.98
C GLU A 83 -2.36 -17.85 2.16
N ALA A 84 -2.88 -17.28 3.26
CA ALA A 84 -4.31 -17.30 3.54
C ALA A 84 -5.13 -16.52 2.49
N ALA A 85 -4.64 -15.37 2.04
CA ALA A 85 -5.33 -14.53 1.07
C ALA A 85 -5.28 -15.11 -0.35
N SER A 86 -4.12 -15.61 -0.79
CA SER A 86 -3.96 -16.21 -2.13
C SER A 86 -4.70 -17.55 -2.29
N GLU A 87 -4.71 -18.41 -1.25
CA GLU A 87 -5.54 -19.62 -1.22
C GLU A 87 -7.03 -19.28 -1.34
N ARG A 88 -7.47 -18.22 -0.66
CA ARG A 88 -8.86 -17.78 -0.70
C ARG A 88 -9.26 -17.31 -2.09
N GLU A 89 -8.43 -16.52 -2.75
CA GLU A 89 -8.65 -16.12 -4.14
C GLU A 89 -8.75 -17.36 -5.04
N THR A 90 -7.81 -18.30 -4.93
CA THR A 90 -7.83 -19.56 -5.69
C THR A 90 -9.14 -20.34 -5.48
N ASN A 91 -9.64 -20.38 -4.24
CA ASN A 91 -10.90 -21.02 -3.88
C ASN A 91 -12.13 -20.29 -4.41
N ILE A 92 -12.10 -18.96 -4.54
CA ILE A 92 -13.16 -18.17 -5.17
C ILE A 92 -13.21 -18.52 -6.66
N LEU A 93 -12.05 -18.53 -7.32
CA LEU A 93 -11.96 -18.78 -8.76
C LEU A 93 -12.29 -20.22 -9.15
N SER A 94 -11.93 -21.20 -8.32
CA SER A 94 -12.29 -22.60 -8.57
C SER A 94 -13.81 -22.82 -8.54
N LYS A 95 -14.54 -22.10 -7.67
CA LYS A 95 -16.00 -22.12 -7.63
C LYS A 95 -16.62 -21.40 -8.83
N SER A 96 -16.02 -20.30 -9.28
CA SER A 96 -16.50 -19.53 -10.44
C SER A 96 -16.26 -20.20 -11.79
N LYS A 97 -15.40 -21.24 -11.87
CA LYS A 97 -15.17 -22.04 -13.08
C LYS A 97 -16.29 -23.05 -13.39
N ALA A 98 -17.33 -23.12 -12.55
CA ALA A 98 -18.46 -24.03 -12.72
C ALA A 98 -19.76 -23.41 -13.32
N PRO A 99 -19.77 -22.59 -14.40
CA PRO A 99 -20.97 -22.35 -15.20
C PRO A 99 -20.96 -23.12 -16.53
N ASP A 100 -22.15 -23.53 -16.95
CA ASP A 100 -22.48 -24.23 -18.19
C ASP A 100 -22.32 -23.27 -19.39
N VAL A 101 -21.11 -23.22 -19.98
CA VAL A 101 -20.80 -22.36 -21.12
C VAL A 101 -21.09 -23.11 -22.42
N THR A 102 -22.38 -23.22 -22.77
CA THR A 102 -22.78 -23.59 -24.13
C THR A 102 -23.19 -22.32 -24.89
N ASN A 103 -22.47 -22.01 -25.99
CA ASN A 103 -22.62 -20.85 -26.88
C ASN A 103 -22.15 -19.48 -26.37
N VAL A 104 -20.83 -19.28 -26.29
CA VAL A 104 -20.22 -17.96 -26.04
C VAL A 104 -19.28 -17.61 -27.19
N SER A 105 -19.24 -16.33 -27.59
CA SER A 105 -18.37 -15.85 -28.68
C SER A 105 -16.88 -15.87 -28.28
N GLN A 106 -15.95 -15.92 -29.24
CA GLN A 106 -14.50 -15.95 -28.97
C GLN A 106 -14.03 -14.77 -28.09
N ASP A 107 -14.55 -13.56 -28.34
CA ASP A 107 -14.20 -12.36 -27.56
C ASP A 107 -14.68 -12.47 -26.10
N GLN A 108 -15.87 -13.03 -25.89
CA GLN A 108 -16.40 -13.27 -24.56
C GLN A 108 -15.64 -14.39 -23.84
N GLU A 109 -15.22 -15.43 -24.55
CA GLU A 109 -14.38 -16.50 -23.99
C GLU A 109 -13.03 -15.94 -23.53
N GLN A 110 -12.37 -15.11 -24.35
CA GLN A 110 -11.12 -14.45 -23.98
C GLN A 110 -11.28 -13.51 -22.78
N TRP A 111 -12.36 -12.72 -22.74
CA TRP A 111 -12.66 -11.85 -21.60
C TRP A 111 -12.90 -12.66 -20.31
N VAL A 112 -13.72 -13.73 -20.37
CA VAL A 112 -13.94 -14.62 -19.22
C VAL A 112 -12.63 -15.26 -18.74
N GLN A 113 -11.79 -15.75 -19.67
CA GLN A 113 -10.50 -16.33 -19.31
C GLN A 113 -9.58 -15.31 -18.64
N SER A 114 -9.55 -14.05 -19.12
CA SER A 114 -8.76 -12.99 -18.49
C SER A 114 -9.19 -12.76 -17.03
N LYS A 115 -10.50 -12.78 -16.76
CA LYS A 115 -11.08 -12.64 -15.41
C LYS A 115 -10.92 -13.88 -14.52
N LEU A 116 -10.49 -15.00 -15.07
CA LEU A 116 -10.11 -16.20 -14.30
C LEU A 116 -8.62 -16.22 -13.90
N THR A 117 -7.85 -15.21 -14.32
CA THR A 117 -6.44 -15.04 -13.92
C THR A 117 -6.35 -14.66 -12.43
N ASN A 118 -5.34 -15.17 -11.73
CA ASN A 118 -5.08 -14.78 -10.32
C ASN A 118 -4.49 -13.36 -10.27
N MET A 119 -4.73 -12.65 -9.16
CA MET A 119 -3.88 -11.53 -8.80
C MET A 119 -2.48 -12.04 -8.44
N ARG A 120 -1.50 -11.14 -8.41
CA ARG A 120 -0.14 -11.46 -7.94
C ARG A 120 -0.05 -11.30 -6.44
N TRP A 121 0.74 -12.15 -5.80
CA TRP A 121 0.89 -12.21 -4.35
C TRP A 121 2.35 -12.41 -3.98
N SER A 122 2.88 -11.65 -3.03
CA SER A 122 4.26 -11.84 -2.57
C SER A 122 4.45 -11.44 -1.11
N CYS A 123 5.25 -12.24 -0.40
CA CYS A 123 5.71 -11.93 0.95
C CYS A 123 6.94 -11.01 0.86
N MET A 124 6.80 -9.73 1.21
CA MET A 124 7.85 -8.71 1.03
C MET A 124 7.89 -7.73 2.22
N ASP A 125 9.10 -7.43 2.73
CA ASP A 125 9.32 -6.31 3.66
C ASP A 125 9.66 -5.04 2.87
N LEU A 126 8.72 -4.12 2.75
CA LEU A 126 8.95 -2.83 2.06
C LEU A 126 9.91 -1.88 2.79
N LEU A 127 10.41 -2.23 3.98
CA LEU A 127 11.50 -1.51 4.64
C LEU A 127 12.87 -2.16 4.38
N SER A 128 12.91 -3.28 3.66
CA SER A 128 14.11 -3.92 3.15
C SER A 128 14.41 -3.42 1.73
N LEU A 129 15.65 -2.98 1.52
CA LEU A 129 16.11 -2.61 0.18
C LEU A 129 16.09 -3.82 -0.76
N ASP A 130 16.55 -4.98 -0.29
CA ASP A 130 16.62 -6.20 -1.11
C ASP A 130 15.23 -6.64 -1.58
N SER A 131 14.22 -6.61 -0.69
CA SER A 131 12.84 -6.92 -1.06
C SER A 131 12.26 -5.92 -2.06
N THR A 132 12.66 -4.64 -1.95
CA THR A 132 12.22 -3.59 -2.88
C THR A 132 12.83 -3.80 -4.27
N LEU A 133 14.12 -4.13 -4.33
CA LEU A 133 14.82 -4.40 -5.59
C LEU A 133 14.32 -5.70 -6.25
N ASP A 134 14.05 -6.75 -5.48
CA ASP A 134 13.44 -7.99 -5.99
C ASP A 134 12.03 -7.70 -6.55
N LEU A 135 11.21 -6.91 -5.86
CA LEU A 135 9.90 -6.51 -6.37
C LEU A 135 10.00 -5.67 -7.65
N LEU A 136 10.96 -4.74 -7.72
CA LEU A 136 11.21 -3.95 -8.93
C LEU A 136 11.57 -4.85 -10.11
N GLN A 137 12.51 -5.78 -9.92
CA GLN A 137 12.92 -6.72 -10.95
C GLN A 137 11.73 -7.57 -11.44
N ARG A 138 10.95 -8.15 -10.52
CA ARG A 138 9.77 -8.95 -10.89
C ARG A 138 8.74 -8.12 -11.64
N GLN A 139 8.54 -6.87 -11.24
CA GLN A 139 7.60 -5.97 -11.92
C GLN A 139 8.05 -5.67 -13.36
N GLU A 140 9.35 -5.49 -13.58
CA GLU A 140 9.91 -5.35 -14.94
C GLU A 140 9.73 -6.64 -15.76
N GLU A 141 10.01 -7.81 -15.18
CA GLU A 141 9.90 -9.11 -15.86
C GLU A 141 8.44 -9.48 -16.20
N GLU A 142 7.51 -9.24 -15.29
CA GLU A 142 6.11 -9.68 -15.41
C GLU A 142 5.22 -8.68 -16.14
N ALA A 143 5.44 -7.37 -15.95
CA ALA A 143 4.58 -6.31 -16.48
C ALA A 143 5.30 -5.35 -17.45
N GLY A 144 6.63 -5.30 -17.46
CA GLY A 144 7.41 -4.41 -18.32
C GLY A 144 7.27 -2.92 -18.01
N ARG A 145 6.65 -2.55 -16.90
CA ARG A 145 6.45 -1.16 -16.45
C ARG A 145 6.19 -1.08 -14.94
N LEU A 146 6.47 0.08 -14.36
CA LEU A 146 6.25 0.39 -12.95
C LEU A 146 4.75 0.45 -12.58
N PHE A 147 4.47 0.54 -11.27
CA PHE A 147 3.11 0.68 -10.76
C PHE A 147 2.56 2.09 -10.98
N ASP A 148 1.31 2.17 -11.44
CA ASP A 148 0.60 3.45 -11.63
C ASP A 148 -0.14 3.86 -10.35
N LEU A 149 -0.50 2.88 -9.51
CA LEU A 149 -1.26 3.11 -8.29
C LEU A 149 -0.75 2.24 -7.16
N VAL A 150 -0.42 2.86 -6.03
CA VAL A 150 -0.10 2.20 -4.77
C VAL A 150 -1.27 2.40 -3.82
N LEU A 151 -1.91 1.29 -3.42
CA LEU A 151 -2.97 1.27 -2.41
C LEU A 151 -2.38 0.85 -1.08
N ASP A 152 -2.31 1.79 -0.14
CA ASP A 152 -1.83 1.53 1.21
C ASP A 152 -2.98 1.33 2.17
N LYS A 153 -3.19 0.06 2.53
CA LYS A 153 -4.30 -0.32 3.37
C LYS A 153 -4.06 0.04 4.83
N SER A 154 -2.91 -0.29 5.37
CA SER A 154 -2.54 0.04 6.75
C SER A 154 -1.03 -0.06 7.00
N THR A 155 -0.23 -0.16 5.94
CA THR A 155 1.22 -0.32 6.05
C THR A 155 1.81 0.91 6.70
N SER A 156 1.46 2.11 6.21
CA SER A 156 1.95 3.36 6.78
C SER A 156 1.58 3.53 8.26
N ASP A 157 0.34 3.21 8.65
CA ASP A 157 -0.11 3.24 10.04
C ASP A 157 0.64 2.22 10.90
N SER A 158 0.81 0.99 10.39
CA SER A 158 1.48 -0.11 11.07
C SER A 158 2.94 0.23 11.37
N ILE A 159 3.74 0.55 10.35
CA ILE A 159 5.18 0.78 10.49
C ILE A 159 5.50 2.05 11.28
N SER A 160 4.60 3.05 11.29
CA SER A 160 4.77 4.27 12.08
C SER A 160 4.78 4.02 13.59
N CYS A 161 4.29 2.86 14.04
CA CYS A 161 4.35 2.46 15.45
C CYS A 161 5.74 1.93 15.85
N GLY A 162 6.60 1.66 14.86
CA GLY A 162 7.90 1.02 15.05
C GLY A 162 9.03 1.98 15.34
N ALA A 163 10.19 1.41 15.66
CA ALA A 163 11.42 2.17 15.82
C ALA A 163 11.94 2.73 14.47
N ASN A 164 12.80 3.74 14.55
CA ASN A 164 13.57 4.19 13.40
C ASN A 164 14.40 3.04 12.83
N ARG A 165 14.59 3.05 11.51
CA ARG A 165 15.37 2.06 10.77
C ARG A 165 16.82 2.51 10.69
N LEU A 166 17.72 1.64 11.11
CA LEU A 166 19.15 1.80 10.86
C LEU A 166 19.42 1.55 9.37
N ILE A 167 19.92 2.54 8.66
CA ILE A 167 20.30 2.48 7.24
C ILE A 167 21.76 2.84 7.06
N TYR A 168 22.34 2.45 5.93
CA TYR A 168 23.70 2.82 5.53
C TYR A 168 23.67 3.88 4.44
N LEU A 169 24.56 4.86 4.58
CA LEU A 169 24.67 6.01 3.68
C LEU A 169 25.97 6.00 2.89
N PRO A 170 25.98 6.57 1.67
CA PRO A 170 24.81 7.13 0.97
C PRO A 170 23.82 6.03 0.55
N TYR A 171 22.51 6.34 0.54
CA TYR A 171 21.47 5.32 0.36
C TYR A 171 21.32 4.94 -1.13
N PRO A 172 21.32 3.65 -1.50
CA PRO A 172 21.40 3.23 -2.91
C PRO A 172 20.34 3.87 -3.80
N LEU A 173 19.08 3.80 -3.38
CA LEU A 173 17.97 4.42 -4.11
C LEU A 173 18.02 5.94 -4.02
N SER A 174 18.29 6.59 -5.15
CA SER A 174 18.41 8.05 -5.22
C SER A 174 17.91 8.64 -6.54
N PRO A 175 17.46 9.91 -6.54
CA PRO A 175 17.13 10.63 -7.76
C PRO A 175 18.34 10.72 -8.69
N ASN A 176 18.15 10.34 -9.96
CA ASN A 176 19.12 10.55 -11.04
C ASN A 176 20.52 9.96 -10.77
N GLY A 177 20.60 8.88 -9.97
CA GLY A 177 21.86 8.22 -9.59
C GLY A 177 22.81 9.11 -8.80
N TRP A 178 22.29 10.09 -8.04
CA TRP A 178 23.11 11.02 -7.27
C TRP A 178 23.99 10.30 -6.24
N THR A 179 23.45 9.29 -5.55
CA THR A 179 24.19 8.48 -4.59
C THR A 179 25.37 7.74 -5.22
N ARG A 180 25.21 7.21 -6.45
CA ARG A 180 26.29 6.52 -7.17
C ARG A 180 27.52 7.41 -7.37
N ARG A 181 27.36 8.73 -7.43
CA ARG A 181 28.46 9.70 -7.52
C ARG A 181 29.18 9.90 -6.17
N ILE A 182 28.45 9.77 -5.06
CA ILE A 182 28.98 9.90 -3.69
C ILE A 182 29.69 8.61 -3.24
N LEU A 183 29.16 7.44 -3.62
CA LEU A 183 29.72 6.12 -3.29
C LEU A 183 31.17 5.93 -3.77
N GLN A 184 31.60 6.65 -4.80
CA GLN A 184 32.95 6.52 -5.35
C GLN A 184 34.04 7.22 -4.51
N GLY A 185 33.71 7.90 -3.40
CA GLY A 185 34.71 8.64 -2.62
C GLY A 185 34.47 8.82 -1.12
N GLY A 186 33.45 8.21 -0.50
CA GLY A 186 33.05 8.48 0.89
C GLY A 186 33.11 7.30 1.85
N ALA A 187 33.26 7.58 3.15
CA ALA A 187 33.11 6.60 4.22
C ALA A 187 31.62 6.26 4.43
N HIS A 188 31.29 4.97 4.44
CA HIS A 188 29.97 4.50 4.84
C HIS A 188 29.74 4.84 6.32
N HIS A 189 28.62 5.47 6.62
CA HIS A 189 28.15 5.63 7.99
C HIS A 189 26.68 5.25 8.07
N SER A 190 26.24 4.91 9.28
CA SER A 190 24.87 4.56 9.53
C SER A 190 24.07 5.74 10.06
N ALA A 191 22.77 5.76 9.76
CA ALA A 191 21.82 6.74 10.27
C ALA A 191 20.52 6.04 10.68
N GLU A 192 19.83 6.59 11.67
CA GLU A 192 18.48 6.16 12.06
C GLU A 192 17.44 7.03 11.36
N VAL A 193 16.59 6.41 10.54
CA VAL A 193 15.59 7.11 9.74
C VAL A 193 14.20 6.57 10.02
N HIS A 194 13.23 7.46 10.20
CA HIS A 194 11.84 7.06 10.42
C HIS A 194 11.32 6.17 9.27
N PRO A 195 10.63 5.05 9.56
CA PRO A 195 10.28 4.04 8.56
C PRO A 195 9.48 4.59 7.36
N LEU A 196 8.65 5.62 7.57
CA LEU A 196 7.90 6.26 6.48
C LEU A 196 8.79 6.99 5.45
N HIS A 197 9.97 7.48 5.84
CA HIS A 197 10.92 8.04 4.86
C HIS A 197 11.51 6.94 3.98
N VAL A 198 11.86 5.78 4.58
CA VAL A 198 12.37 4.61 3.86
C VAL A 198 11.31 4.07 2.90
N LEU A 199 10.08 3.86 3.39
CA LEU A 199 8.95 3.42 2.58
C LEU A 199 8.71 4.37 1.40
N ALA A 200 8.75 5.69 1.62
CA ALA A 200 8.53 6.67 0.57
C ALA A 200 9.61 6.62 -0.52
N VAL A 201 10.88 6.39 -0.17
CA VAL A 201 11.97 6.21 -1.15
C VAL A 201 11.78 4.90 -1.93
N HIS A 202 11.42 3.81 -1.26
CA HIS A 202 11.20 2.51 -1.89
C HIS A 202 10.02 2.52 -2.86
N LEU A 203 8.87 3.03 -2.42
CA LEU A 203 7.69 3.16 -3.28
C LEU A 203 7.97 4.09 -4.47
N ALA A 204 8.81 5.10 -4.33
CA ALA A 204 9.16 5.97 -5.45
C ALA A 204 9.93 5.25 -6.55
N ALA A 205 10.76 4.26 -6.22
CA ALA A 205 11.44 3.40 -7.18
C ALA A 205 10.47 2.46 -7.92
N LEU A 206 9.41 2.03 -7.23
CA LEU A 206 8.40 1.10 -7.76
C LEU A 206 7.28 1.79 -8.56
N THR A 207 7.14 3.11 -8.47
CA THR A 207 5.96 3.83 -8.96
C THR A 207 6.30 4.72 -10.14
N THR A 208 5.47 4.66 -11.19
CA THR A 208 5.57 5.44 -12.42
C THR A 208 5.78 6.94 -12.11
N PRO A 209 6.92 7.54 -12.53
CA PRO A 209 7.17 8.97 -12.37
C PRO A 209 6.06 9.81 -12.96
N LYS A 210 5.89 11.04 -12.47
CA LYS A 210 4.91 12.04 -12.92
C LYS A 210 3.43 11.71 -12.72
N SER A 211 2.98 10.49 -12.95
CA SER A 211 1.55 10.14 -12.94
C SER A 211 1.18 9.22 -11.79
N GLY A 212 2.12 8.41 -11.31
CA GLY A 212 1.79 7.39 -10.32
C GLY A 212 1.37 7.98 -8.98
N ARG A 213 0.43 7.32 -8.30
CA ARG A 213 -0.16 7.80 -7.05
C ARG A 213 -0.02 6.79 -5.93
N TRP A 214 0.18 7.30 -4.72
CA TRP A 214 0.13 6.55 -3.48
C TRP A 214 -1.08 7.03 -2.68
N VAL A 215 -2.10 6.17 -2.62
CA VAL A 215 -3.37 6.40 -1.95
C VAL A 215 -3.34 5.73 -0.59
N VAL A 216 -3.54 6.52 0.46
CA VAL A 216 -3.46 6.06 1.85
C VAL A 216 -4.69 6.54 2.60
N ILE A 217 -5.30 5.65 3.37
CA ILE A 217 -6.34 6.02 4.33
C ILE A 217 -5.81 5.74 5.73
N SER A 218 -5.63 6.80 6.51
CA SER A 218 -4.96 6.74 7.81
C SER A 218 -5.84 7.25 8.94
N TYR A 219 -5.56 6.81 10.18
CA TYR A 219 -6.17 7.41 11.37
C TYR A 219 -5.46 8.69 11.82
N SER A 220 -4.26 8.97 11.30
CA SER A 220 -3.45 10.12 11.70
C SER A 220 -3.59 11.29 10.72
N GLU A 221 -3.87 12.48 11.26
CA GLU A 221 -3.78 13.75 10.54
C GLU A 221 -2.34 14.11 10.17
N ASP A 222 -1.35 13.59 10.90
CA ASP A 222 0.06 13.87 10.68
C ASP A 222 0.79 12.54 10.41
N ARG A 223 0.29 11.79 9.42
CA ARG A 223 0.83 10.46 9.12
C ARG A 223 2.26 10.53 8.57
N PHE A 224 2.51 11.40 7.60
CA PHE A 224 3.77 11.45 6.87
C PHE A 224 4.70 12.54 7.42
N PRO A 225 5.84 12.17 8.04
CA PRO A 225 6.73 13.13 8.70
C PRO A 225 7.53 14.02 7.72
N PHE A 226 7.41 13.78 6.42
CA PHE A 226 8.00 14.61 5.36
C PHE A 226 7.00 15.58 4.74
N LEU A 227 5.75 15.64 5.24
CA LEU A 227 4.74 16.61 4.82
C LEU A 227 4.55 17.70 5.88
N PRO A 228 4.23 18.95 5.50
CA PRO A 228 3.92 20.00 6.46
C PRO A 228 2.64 19.72 7.27
N PRO A 229 2.59 20.10 8.57
CA PRO A 229 3.70 20.66 9.34
C PRO A 229 4.77 19.60 9.63
N LEU A 230 6.04 19.97 9.44
CA LEU A 230 7.15 19.03 9.67
C LEU A 230 7.33 18.77 11.18
N PRO A 231 7.73 17.55 11.58
CA PRO A 231 8.02 17.23 12.97
C PRO A 231 9.15 18.10 13.54
N HIS A 232 9.20 18.23 14.86
CA HIS A 232 10.18 19.09 15.54
C HIS A 232 11.45 18.35 15.98
N SER A 233 11.45 17.01 15.95
CA SER A 233 12.57 16.19 16.44
C SER A 233 12.71 14.88 15.67
N ALA A 234 13.92 14.30 15.69
CA ALA A 234 14.16 12.98 15.10
C ALA A 234 13.28 11.88 15.70
N SER A 235 12.95 11.98 17.00
CA SER A 235 12.03 11.07 17.68
C SER A 235 10.59 11.13 17.18
N THR A 236 10.20 12.23 16.53
CA THR A 236 8.89 12.41 15.90
C THR A 236 8.96 12.28 14.38
N GLY A 237 10.09 11.81 13.86
CA GLY A 237 10.30 11.51 12.45
C GLY A 237 10.92 12.64 11.63
N LEU A 238 11.41 13.73 12.24
CA LEU A 238 12.17 14.74 11.50
C LEU A 238 13.42 14.09 10.87
N LEU A 239 13.58 14.26 9.56
CA LEU A 239 14.78 13.82 8.85
C LEU A 239 15.90 14.84 9.04
N ASP A 240 17.03 14.42 9.61
CA ASP A 240 18.17 15.30 9.90
C ASP A 240 18.88 15.75 8.61
N ASP A 241 19.27 17.03 8.56
CA ASP A 241 20.04 17.62 7.46
C ASP A 241 21.35 16.86 7.23
N SER A 242 21.98 16.35 8.30
CA SER A 242 23.20 15.54 8.19
C SER A 242 22.97 14.25 7.40
N THR A 243 21.81 13.61 7.59
CA THR A 243 21.40 12.38 6.90
C THR A 243 21.13 12.64 5.42
N ILE A 244 20.56 13.81 5.10
CA ILE A 244 20.33 14.24 3.71
C ILE A 244 21.66 14.53 3.01
N GLN A 245 22.54 15.32 3.64
CA GLN A 245 23.88 15.64 3.11
C GLN A 245 24.74 14.40 2.91
N ALA A 246 24.54 13.40 3.76
CA ALA A 246 25.18 12.10 3.70
C ALA A 246 24.68 11.19 2.56
N GLY A 247 23.63 11.57 1.84
CA GLY A 247 23.14 10.81 0.68
C GLY A 247 21.83 10.07 0.89
N PHE A 248 21.02 10.43 1.89
CA PHE A 248 19.63 9.98 1.94
C PHE A 248 18.71 10.96 1.19
N THR A 249 17.80 10.42 0.38
CA THR A 249 16.86 11.25 -0.38
C THR A 249 15.72 11.73 0.51
N HIS A 250 15.50 13.04 0.57
CA HIS A 250 14.32 13.57 1.25
C HIS A 250 13.05 13.28 0.42
N PRO A 251 11.99 12.64 0.99
CA PRO A 251 10.81 12.21 0.22
C PRO A 251 10.02 13.32 -0.49
N ASN A 252 10.09 14.58 -0.03
CA ASN A 252 9.51 15.73 -0.75
C ASN A 252 10.06 15.92 -2.18
N GLN A 253 11.22 15.35 -2.52
CA GLN A 253 11.77 15.35 -3.88
C GLN A 253 11.09 14.30 -4.78
N LEU A 254 10.43 13.32 -4.16
CA LEU A 254 9.86 12.15 -4.81
C LEU A 254 8.33 12.19 -4.88
N TRP A 255 7.70 12.86 -3.91
CA TRP A 255 6.25 12.88 -3.75
C TRP A 255 5.73 14.30 -3.54
N THR A 256 4.62 14.62 -4.21
CA THR A 256 3.84 15.84 -3.99
C THR A 256 2.49 15.46 -3.41
N LEU A 257 2.04 16.13 -2.35
CA LEU A 257 0.71 15.94 -1.81
C LEU A 257 -0.34 16.57 -2.74
N GLU A 258 -1.19 15.74 -3.36
CA GLU A 258 -2.35 16.22 -4.15
C GLU A 258 -3.56 16.45 -3.26
N THR A 259 -3.86 15.49 -2.37
CA THR A 259 -5.04 15.53 -1.51
C THR A 259 -4.67 15.15 -0.08
N LYS A 260 -5.12 15.96 0.88
CA LYS A 260 -5.21 15.62 2.31
C LYS A 260 -6.56 16.07 2.82
N GLU A 261 -7.44 15.13 3.10
CA GLU A 261 -8.78 15.47 3.59
C GLU A 261 -9.31 14.46 4.58
N LYS A 262 -10.28 14.91 5.36
CA LYS A 262 -10.94 14.09 6.37
C LYS A 262 -12.10 13.36 5.73
N ILE A 263 -12.08 12.03 5.77
CA ILE A 263 -13.13 11.18 5.21
C ILE A 263 -13.91 10.49 6.34
N ASP A 264 -15.19 10.25 6.07
CA ASP A 264 -16.12 9.56 6.96
C ASP A 264 -16.58 8.26 6.31
N LEU A 265 -15.81 7.19 6.53
CA LEU A 265 -16.09 5.88 5.96
C LEU A 265 -17.35 5.22 6.56
N ASP A 266 -17.82 5.70 7.71
CA ASP A 266 -19.03 5.19 8.37
C ASP A 266 -20.29 5.97 7.95
N ALA A 267 -20.18 7.08 7.20
CA ALA A 267 -21.33 7.90 6.76
C ALA A 267 -22.37 7.10 5.96
N ASN A 268 -21.92 6.12 5.19
CA ASN A 268 -22.75 5.31 4.28
C ASN A 268 -23.18 3.96 4.90
N ARG A 269 -22.88 3.69 6.17
CA ARG A 269 -23.47 2.55 6.88
C ARG A 269 -24.89 2.91 7.30
N ASP A 270 -25.86 2.70 6.41
CA ASP A 270 -27.29 2.79 6.71
C ASP A 270 -27.65 1.89 7.91
N GLU A 271 -27.61 2.45 9.12
CA GLU A 271 -28.10 1.77 10.31
C GLU A 271 -29.63 1.66 10.20
N THR A 272 -30.12 0.44 9.99
CA THR A 272 -31.57 0.21 9.96
C THR A 272 -32.21 0.59 11.30
N LEU A 273 -33.48 1.02 11.27
CA LEU A 273 -34.23 1.37 12.49
C LEU A 273 -34.24 0.26 13.56
N ALA A 274 -34.15 -1.01 13.13
CA ALA A 274 -34.07 -2.17 14.03
C ALA A 274 -32.71 -2.26 14.74
N GLN A 275 -31.60 -2.03 14.02
CA GLN A 275 -30.25 -1.98 14.59
C GLN A 275 -30.12 -0.81 15.57
N ARG A 276 -30.67 0.35 15.21
CA ARG A 276 -30.71 1.54 16.07
C ARG A 276 -31.48 1.31 17.37
N ARG A 277 -32.67 0.68 17.29
CA ARG A 277 -33.49 0.34 18.47
C ARG A 277 -32.79 -0.65 19.40
N LYS A 278 -32.17 -1.70 18.83
CA LYS A 278 -31.40 -2.69 19.58
C LYS A 278 -30.19 -2.07 20.28
N ARG A 279 -29.51 -1.11 19.62
CA ARG A 279 -28.37 -0.36 20.17
C ARG A 279 -28.78 0.56 21.32
N LEU A 280 -29.89 1.29 21.18
CA LEU A 280 -30.42 2.18 22.22
C LEU A 280 -30.94 1.40 23.44
N SER A 281 -31.57 0.24 23.24
CA SER A 281 -32.00 -0.63 24.34
C SER A 281 -30.86 -1.30 25.11
N ALA A 282 -29.65 -1.35 24.52
CA ALA A 282 -28.47 -1.95 25.12
C ALA A 282 -27.59 -0.93 25.90
N GLY A 283 -28.04 0.31 26.07
CA GLY A 283 -27.32 1.33 26.86
C GLY A 283 -25.99 1.79 26.26
N VAL A 284 -25.80 1.64 24.94
CA VAL A 284 -24.54 1.95 24.27
C VAL A 284 -24.28 3.46 24.26
N VAL A 285 -23.32 3.89 25.07
CA VAL A 285 -22.75 5.24 25.12
C VAL A 285 -22.25 5.64 23.73
N HIS A 286 -22.47 6.90 23.35
CA HIS A 286 -22.06 7.54 22.09
C HIS A 286 -20.76 6.93 21.52
N ARG A 287 -20.83 6.24 20.38
CA ARG A 287 -19.62 5.83 19.64
C ARG A 287 -19.00 7.10 19.07
N PRO A 288 -17.76 7.47 19.40
CA PRO A 288 -17.10 8.62 18.78
C PRO A 288 -17.13 8.43 17.27
N LYS A 289 -17.40 9.51 16.53
CA LYS A 289 -17.30 9.49 15.07
C LYS A 289 -15.83 9.19 14.74
N ILE A 290 -15.54 7.98 14.27
CA ILE A 290 -14.20 7.62 13.82
C ILE A 290 -14.04 8.32 12.48
N THR A 291 -13.03 9.17 12.37
CA THR A 291 -12.76 9.91 11.16
C THR A 291 -11.37 9.57 10.69
N HIS A 292 -11.25 9.28 9.39
CA HIS A 292 -9.99 8.92 8.76
C HIS A 292 -9.49 10.10 7.93
N TRP A 293 -8.24 10.01 7.51
CA TRP A 293 -7.58 10.96 6.64
C TRP A 293 -7.18 10.27 5.36
N LEU A 294 -7.68 10.78 4.23
CA LEU A 294 -7.23 10.42 2.90
C LEU A 294 -5.97 11.22 2.58
N TYR A 295 -4.91 10.53 2.16
CA TYR A 295 -3.77 11.11 1.49
C TYR A 295 -3.67 10.56 0.09
N VAL A 296 -3.47 11.45 -0.87
CA VAL A 296 -3.07 11.11 -2.23
C VAL A 296 -1.75 11.81 -2.50
N LEU A 297 -0.67 11.02 -2.56
CA LEU A 297 0.65 11.51 -2.94
C LEU A 297 0.91 11.15 -4.40
N ARG A 298 1.29 12.13 -5.21
CA ARG A 298 1.64 11.95 -6.62
C ARG A 298 3.15 11.91 -6.78
N ARG A 299 3.65 11.01 -7.63
CA ARG A 299 5.07 10.98 -8.01
C ARG A 299 5.47 12.27 -8.73
N THR A 300 6.63 12.78 -8.36
CA THR A 300 7.34 13.82 -9.12
C THR A 300 7.93 13.23 -10.41
N GLU A 301 8.54 14.09 -11.24
CA GLU A 301 9.29 13.68 -12.44
C GLU A 301 10.63 12.98 -12.11
N ALA A 302 11.02 12.90 -10.82
CA ALA A 302 12.31 12.34 -10.42
C ALA A 302 12.39 10.84 -10.70
N LEU A 303 13.38 10.43 -11.50
CA LEU A 303 13.72 9.03 -11.72
C LEU A 303 14.54 8.51 -10.54
N VAL A 304 14.06 7.49 -9.84
CA VAL A 304 14.80 6.84 -8.76
C VAL A 304 15.48 5.62 -9.33
N THR A 305 16.80 5.55 -9.18
CA THR A 305 17.62 4.41 -9.60
C THR A 305 18.48 3.95 -8.42
N ASP A 306 18.93 2.70 -8.46
CA ASP A 306 19.98 2.19 -7.57
C ASP A 306 21.39 2.64 -7.98
#